data_AF-A0A1F2RMQ6-F1
#
_entry.id   AF-A0A1F2RMQ6-F1
#
_cell.length_a   1.000
_cell.length_b   1.000
_cell.length_c   1.000
_cell.angle_alpha   90.00
_cell.angle_beta   90.00
_cell.angle_gamma   90.00
#
_symmetry.space_group_name_H-M   'P 1'
#
loop_
_entity.id
_entity.type
_entity.pdbx_description
1 polymer ?
#
loop_
_entity_poly.entity_id
_entity_poly.type
_entity_poly.pdbx_seq_one_letter_code
_entity_poly.pdbx_strand_id
1 'polypeptide(L)'
;MLKDIVEVQPTSDYRLRLRFEDGREGEVDVAGMIQFVGIFAPLKDHAEFLKVYVNPELGTICWPNGADLDPDVLYAKVTGEEISISQPLETRERR
;
A
#
# COMPACT_ATOMS: atom_id res chain seq x y z
N MET A 1 9.75 -7.78 7.51
CA MET A 1 9.25 -9.03 6.89
C MET A 1 8.16 -8.57 5.97
N LEU A 2 8.25 -8.88 4.69
CA LEU A 2 7.18 -8.56 3.75
C LEU A 2 5.89 -9.20 4.25
N LYS A 3 4.87 -8.38 4.43
CA LYS A 3 3.52 -8.79 4.84
C LYS A 3 2.57 -8.43 3.73
N ASP A 4 2.07 -9.45 3.05
CA ASP A 4 1.10 -9.26 1.98
C ASP A 4 -0.18 -8.63 2.53
N ILE A 5 -0.67 -7.62 1.84
CA ILE A 5 -2.00 -7.08 2.08
C ILE A 5 -2.99 -8.02 1.41
N VAL A 6 -3.95 -8.53 2.18
CA VAL A 6 -4.96 -9.48 1.71
C VAL A 6 -6.35 -8.86 1.60
N GLU A 7 -6.54 -7.67 2.17
CA GLU A 7 -7.79 -6.92 2.06
C GLU A 7 -7.56 -5.42 2.13
N VAL A 8 -8.32 -4.66 1.32
CA VAL A 8 -8.40 -3.21 1.37
C VAL A 8 -9.85 -2.76 1.35
N GLN A 9 -10.20 -1.83 2.21
CA GLN A 9 -11.49 -1.16 2.21
C GLN A 9 -11.26 0.36 2.27
N PRO A 10 -11.64 1.13 1.23
CA PRO A 10 -11.60 2.58 1.33
C PRO A 10 -12.66 3.09 2.32
N THR A 11 -12.26 4.04 3.16
CA THR A 11 -13.14 4.71 4.14
C THR A 11 -13.32 6.18 3.76
N SER A 12 -13.36 7.11 4.72
CA SER A 12 -13.50 8.56 4.46
C SER A 12 -12.14 9.24 4.24
N ASP A 13 -12.13 10.40 3.58
CA ASP A 13 -10.98 11.34 3.57
C ASP A 13 -9.64 10.71 3.15
N TYR A 14 -9.63 9.94 2.05
CA TYR A 14 -8.43 9.26 1.53
C TYR A 14 -7.82 8.23 2.49
N ARG A 15 -8.64 7.63 3.36
CA ARG A 15 -8.21 6.57 4.26
C ARG A 15 -8.55 5.20 3.73
N LEU A 16 -7.69 4.23 4.07
CA LEU A 16 -7.84 2.83 3.73
C LEU A 16 -7.71 1.99 4.99
N ARG A 17 -8.67 1.09 5.23
CA ARG A 17 -8.50 0.00 6.17
C ARG A 17 -7.85 -1.18 5.45
N LEU A 18 -6.74 -1.65 6.00
CA LEU A 18 -5.93 -2.74 5.45
C LEU A 18 -5.97 -3.93 6.39
N ARG A 19 -5.93 -5.14 5.82
CA ARG A 19 -5.66 -6.38 6.55
C ARG A 19 -4.50 -7.11 5.91
N PHE A 20 -3.56 -7.53 6.73
CA PHE A 20 -2.37 -8.27 6.33
C PHE A 20 -2.59 -9.78 6.50
N GLU A 21 -1.78 -10.57 5.81
CA GLU A 21 -1.85 -12.05 5.83
C GLU A 21 -1.66 -12.65 7.24
N ASP A 22 -1.00 -11.94 8.16
CA ASP A 22 -0.78 -12.38 9.54
C ASP A 22 -1.94 -12.02 10.48
N GLY A 23 -3.02 -11.47 9.92
CA GLY A 23 -4.24 -11.12 10.63
C GLY A 23 -4.22 -9.73 11.26
N ARG A 24 -3.11 -8.98 11.16
CA ARG A 24 -3.09 -7.58 11.61
C ARG A 24 -3.91 -6.70 10.69
N GLU A 25 -4.53 -5.68 11.26
CA GLU A 25 -5.36 -4.74 10.54
C GLU A 25 -5.27 -3.34 11.14
N GLY A 26 -5.55 -2.33 10.32
CA GLY A 26 -5.62 -0.94 10.76
C GLY A 26 -5.89 0.01 9.61
N GLU A 27 -6.02 1.29 9.95
CA GLU A 27 -6.30 2.35 8.98
C GLU A 27 -5.05 3.18 8.70
N VAL A 28 -4.87 3.55 7.43
CA VAL A 28 -3.84 4.50 6.99
C VAL A 28 -4.49 5.71 6.32
N ASP A 29 -3.92 6.89 6.57
CA ASP A 29 -4.26 8.13 5.88
C ASP A 29 -3.33 8.32 4.68
N VAL A 30 -3.82 8.03 3.48
CA VAL A 30 -3.01 8.09 2.25
C VAL A 30 -2.66 9.53 1.90
N ALA A 31 -3.57 10.48 2.12
CA ALA A 31 -3.30 11.90 1.86
C ALA A 31 -2.17 12.46 2.75
N GLY A 32 -1.97 11.89 3.95
CA GLY A 32 -0.82 12.19 4.81
C GLY A 32 0.49 11.51 4.40
N MET A 33 0.46 10.55 3.48
CA MET A 33 1.63 9.77 3.04
C MET A 33 2.22 10.25 1.72
N ILE A 34 1.38 10.77 0.83
CA ILE A 34 1.78 11.14 -0.53
C ILE A 34 1.49 12.62 -0.83
N GLN A 35 2.16 13.14 -1.84
CA GLN A 35 1.69 14.33 -2.53
C GLN A 35 0.92 13.91 -3.78
N PHE A 36 -0.22 14.53 -4.05
CA PHE A 36 -1.03 14.25 -5.24
C PHE A 36 -0.43 14.88 -6.51
N VAL A 37 0.73 14.38 -6.91
CA VAL A 37 1.49 14.79 -8.10
C VAL A 37 2.03 13.54 -8.82
N GLY A 38 2.44 13.69 -10.08
CA GLY A 38 2.99 12.58 -10.86
C GLY A 38 2.00 11.42 -10.97
N ILE A 39 2.47 10.19 -10.69
CA ILE A 39 1.64 8.97 -10.74
C ILE A 39 0.46 9.01 -9.78
N PHE A 40 0.54 9.76 -8.67
CA PHE A 40 -0.53 9.91 -7.70
C PHE A 40 -1.49 11.06 -8.01
N ALA A 41 -1.20 11.92 -9.01
CA ALA A 41 -2.05 13.07 -9.33
C ALA A 41 -3.53 12.70 -9.61
N PRO A 42 -3.84 11.60 -10.35
CA PRO A 42 -5.23 11.19 -10.56
C PRO A 42 -5.98 10.86 -9.27
N LEU A 43 -5.27 10.40 -8.22
CA LEU A 43 -5.87 10.01 -6.96
C LEU A 43 -6.39 11.19 -6.13
N LYS A 44 -6.15 12.44 -6.57
CA LYS A 44 -6.82 13.62 -6.00
C LYS A 44 -8.32 13.65 -6.32
N ASP A 45 -8.74 12.94 -7.35
CA ASP A 45 -10.15 12.64 -7.56
C ASP A 45 -10.53 11.45 -6.67
N HIS A 46 -11.48 11.67 -5.76
CA HIS A 46 -11.94 10.64 -4.85
C HIS A 46 -12.53 9.44 -5.60
N ALA A 47 -13.15 9.63 -6.76
CA ALA A 47 -13.67 8.53 -7.57
C ALA A 47 -12.56 7.62 -8.11
N GLU A 48 -11.37 8.16 -8.41
CA GLU A 48 -10.21 7.36 -8.80
C GLU A 48 -9.57 6.70 -7.57
N PHE A 49 -9.48 7.42 -6.45
CA PHE A 49 -8.97 6.87 -5.19
C PHE A 49 -9.77 5.65 -4.70
N LEU A 50 -11.10 5.68 -4.83
CA LEU A 50 -11.97 4.58 -4.42
C LEU A 50 -11.79 3.29 -5.24
N LYS A 51 -11.08 3.35 -6.38
CA LYS A 51 -10.79 2.17 -7.22
C LYS A 51 -9.57 1.37 -6.73
N VAL A 52 -9.09 1.65 -5.52
CA VAL A 52 -8.02 0.88 -4.89
C VAL A 52 -8.38 -0.61 -4.87
N TYR A 53 -7.39 -1.47 -5.12
CA TYR A 53 -7.54 -2.91 -5.07
C TYR A 53 -6.27 -3.57 -4.54
N VAL A 54 -6.38 -4.80 -4.02
CA VAL A 54 -5.22 -5.63 -3.69
C VAL A 54 -4.68 -6.27 -4.96
N ASN A 55 -3.39 -6.08 -5.24
CA ASN A 55 -2.67 -6.83 -6.26
C ASN A 55 -2.00 -8.05 -5.62
N PRO A 56 -2.53 -9.27 -5.81
CA PRO A 56 -2.00 -10.48 -5.17
C PRO A 56 -0.63 -10.92 -5.73
N GLU A 57 -0.24 -10.46 -6.92
CA GLU A 57 1.08 -10.76 -7.48
C GLU A 57 2.18 -9.89 -6.84
N LEU A 58 1.82 -8.67 -6.43
CA LEU A 58 2.73 -7.71 -5.80
C LEU A 58 2.66 -7.71 -4.27
N GLY A 59 1.63 -8.34 -3.68
CA GLY A 59 1.42 -8.37 -2.23
C GLY A 59 1.02 -7.01 -1.63
N THR A 60 0.55 -6.07 -2.45
CA THR A 60 0.23 -4.69 -2.00
C THR A 60 -1.03 -4.12 -2.65
N ILE A 61 -1.43 -2.92 -2.23
CA ILE A 61 -2.52 -2.16 -2.85
C ILE A 61 -2.05 -1.38 -4.08
N CYS A 62 -2.91 -1.33 -5.08
CA CYS A 62 -2.70 -0.60 -6.32
C CYS A 62 -3.96 0.17 -6.73
N TRP A 63 -3.78 1.10 -7.67
CA TRP A 63 -4.85 1.78 -8.40
C TRP A 63 -4.77 1.50 -9.90
N PRO A 64 -5.87 1.64 -10.66
CA PRO A 64 -5.90 1.31 -12.10
C PRO A 64 -4.90 2.09 -12.97
N ASN A 65 -4.43 3.25 -12.49
CA ASN A 65 -3.39 4.03 -13.15
C ASN A 65 -1.96 3.50 -12.91
N GLY A 66 -1.81 2.38 -12.19
CA GLY A 66 -0.54 1.75 -11.88
C GLY A 66 0.19 2.32 -10.66
N ALA A 67 -0.45 3.21 -9.89
CA ALA A 67 0.11 3.64 -8.62
C ALA A 67 0.02 2.50 -7.58
N ASP A 68 1.06 2.34 -6.77
CA ASP A 68 1.10 1.43 -5.64
C ASP A 68 1.73 2.11 -4.41
N LEU A 69 1.63 1.46 -3.25
CA LEU A 69 2.31 1.87 -2.03
C LEU A 69 3.10 0.70 -1.46
N ASP A 70 4.27 0.98 -0.91
CA ASP A 70 5.15 -0.04 -0.34
C ASP A 70 4.47 -0.76 0.86
N PRO A 71 4.32 -2.10 0.83
CA PRO A 71 3.65 -2.85 1.88
C PRO A 71 4.38 -2.80 3.22
N ASP A 72 5.71 -2.66 3.26
CA ASP A 72 6.47 -2.53 4.51
C ASP A 72 6.17 -1.19 5.19
N VAL A 73 6.05 -0.12 4.40
CA VAL A 73 5.67 1.21 4.91
C VAL A 73 4.24 1.20 5.47
N LEU A 74 3.32 0.52 4.77
CA LEU A 74 1.94 0.38 5.22
C LEU A 74 1.85 -0.45 6.50
N TYR A 75 2.56 -1.58 6.58
CA TYR A 75 2.59 -2.42 7.76
C TYR A 75 3.16 -1.67 8.98
N ALA A 76 4.27 -0.95 8.81
CA ALA A 76 4.85 -0.13 9.87
C ALA A 76 3.86 0.94 10.38
N LYS A 77 3.13 1.61 9.49
CA LYS A 77 2.11 2.59 9.88
C LYS A 77 0.93 1.98 10.63
N VAL A 78 0.49 0.79 10.23
CA VAL A 78 -0.63 0.11 10.88
C VAL A 78 -0.24 -0.44 12.26
N THR A 79 0.98 -0.96 12.39
CA THR A 79 1.40 -1.69 13.59
C THR A 79 2.25 -0.89 14.57
N GLY A 80 2.84 0.22 14.12
CA GLY A 80 3.85 0.96 14.87
C GLY A 80 5.21 0.25 14.93
N GLU A 81 5.41 -0.85 14.19
CA GLU A 81 6.71 -1.52 14.10
C GLU A 81 7.69 -0.70 13.26
N GLU A 82 8.98 -0.78 13.61
CA GLU A 82 10.04 -0.16 12.83
C GLU A 82 10.29 -0.93 11.52
N ILE A 83 10.50 -0.19 10.43
CA ILE A 83 10.88 -0.78 9.14
C ILE A 83 12.31 -1.34 9.28
N SER A 84 12.44 -2.66 9.34
CA SER A 84 13.74 -3.32 9.31
C SER A 84 14.30 -3.32 7.89
N ILE A 85 15.20 -2.39 7.60
CA ILE A 85 15.99 -2.28 6.36
C ILE A 85 17.04 -3.39 6.24
N SER A 86 16.60 -4.63 6.15
CA SER A 86 17.50 -5.76 5.93
C SER A 86 16.88 -6.80 5.00
N GLN A 87 16.86 -6.51 3.69
CA GLN A 87 17.23 -7.48 2.65
C GLN A 87 17.87 -6.75 1.45
N PRO A 88 19.08 -7.15 1.00
CA PRO A 88 19.54 -6.80 -0.34
C PRO A 88 18.56 -7.40 -1.35
N LEU A 89 18.22 -6.65 -2.40
CA LEU A 89 17.56 -7.20 -3.58
C LEU A 89 18.39 -8.39 -4.07
N GLU A 90 17.91 -9.61 -3.88
CA GLU A 90 18.39 -10.74 -4.66
C GLU A 90 18.01 -10.44 -6.11
N THR A 91 18.97 -9.86 -6.83
CA THR A 91 18.95 -9.74 -8.29
C THR A 91 18.70 -11.15 -8.81
N ARG A 92 17.46 -11.47 -9.18
CA ARG A 92 17.16 -12.64 -10.00
C ARG A 92 17.77 -12.35 -11.37
N GLU A 93 19.04 -12.73 -11.52
CA GLU A 93 19.72 -12.78 -12.82
C GLU A 93 18.84 -13.63 -13.74
N ARG A 94 18.33 -12.98 -14.80
CA ARG A 94 17.57 -13.67 -15.84
C ARG A 94 18.49 -14.71 -16.48
N ARG A 95 18.07 -15.97 -16.43
CA ARG A 95 18.59 -17.02 -17.31
C ARG A 95 17.90 -16.97 -18.67
#